data_AF-A0A0E3BY50-F1
#
_entry.id   AF-A0A0E3BY50-F1
#
_cell.length_a   1.000
_cell.length_b   1.000
_cell.length_c   1.000
_cell.angle_alpha   90.00
_cell.angle_beta   90.00
_cell.angle_gamma   90.00
#
_symmetry.space_group_name_H-M   'P 1'
#
loop_
_entity.id
_entity.type
_entity.pdbx_description
1 polymer ?
#
loop_
_entity_poly.entity_id
_entity_poly.type
_entity_poly.pdbx_seq_one_letter_code
_entity_poly.pdbx_strand_id
1 'polypeptide(L)'
;MQIAAIREARTAKVAQARALTDGEMTADKAAAFDKLKAEITALEADEARAQFIDDMERRAAGAPVDKSARQMESRINVLDAIAAQVEQRAVSGALAEYQQEAKRQGIEARKGGVLVPSSIFEKRSTQTTTTNAAVVPDDYRADQFIGLLRNSLLVRSLGARVLTGLRGDTVIPKQTGAATAYWLSEGDSLTESSATYSNIKLEPKHVGALSSLSRQLIQQANPAIEQLTRDDFSQVVSLAVDKAAFHGDAAAKQPVGILNTLGIQTASLATLNWASIVALLEKLGLENVTPNAIVTHAKAATKLQTTLKDSVAGAAYLMQGGRVADLPAYVTNQLDAKGTTTKTGRLIAGDFSQLVIGEWGSTEVLANPYAPGLYEKGDVQIRILHTMDMAVRHPKAFVVADDIAL
;
A
#
# COMPACT_ATOMS: atom_id res chain seq x y z
N MET A 1 -41.52 59.82 -10.55
CA MET A 1 -42.38 60.06 -9.37
C MET A 1 -42.08 58.97 -8.36
N GLN A 2 -41.98 59.28 -7.07
CA GLN A 2 -41.81 58.25 -6.04
C GLN A 2 -43.06 57.35 -6.00
N ILE A 3 -42.89 56.02 -5.90
CA ILE A 3 -43.99 55.02 -5.91
C ILE A 3 -45.10 55.38 -4.90
N ALA A 4 -44.72 56.00 -3.77
CA ALA A 4 -45.66 56.47 -2.75
C ALA A 4 -46.67 57.52 -3.28
N ALA A 5 -46.22 58.48 -4.10
CA ALA A 5 -47.08 59.54 -4.64
C ALA A 5 -48.09 59.00 -5.67
N ILE A 6 -47.72 57.98 -6.44
CA ILE A 6 -48.61 57.32 -7.41
C ILE A 6 -49.72 56.54 -6.68
N ARG A 7 -49.36 55.84 -5.60
CA ARG A 7 -50.33 55.12 -4.74
C ARG A 7 -51.31 56.07 -4.06
N GLU A 8 -50.84 57.21 -3.58
CA GLU A 8 -51.69 58.23 -2.96
C GLU A 8 -52.70 58.82 -3.97
N ALA A 9 -52.23 59.18 -5.17
CA ALA A 9 -53.09 59.68 -6.24
C ALA A 9 -54.13 58.64 -6.69
N ARG A 10 -53.76 57.36 -6.82
CA ARG A 10 -54.70 56.28 -7.12
C ARG A 10 -55.76 56.13 -6.03
N THR A 11 -55.34 56.14 -4.76
CA THR A 11 -56.26 55.97 -3.63
C THR A 11 -57.27 57.11 -3.54
N ALA A 12 -56.84 58.35 -3.79
CA ALA A 12 -57.72 59.51 -3.87
C ALA A 12 -58.75 59.39 -5.02
N LYS A 13 -58.33 58.90 -6.19
CA LYS A 13 -59.21 58.72 -7.36
C LYS A 13 -60.20 57.55 -7.19
N VAL A 14 -59.78 56.46 -6.55
CA VAL A 14 -60.66 55.34 -6.18
C VAL A 14 -61.69 55.79 -5.14
N ALA A 15 -61.32 56.64 -4.18
CA ALA A 15 -62.28 57.21 -3.23
C ALA A 15 -63.32 58.11 -3.92
N GLN A 16 -62.90 58.92 -4.91
CA GLN A 16 -63.81 59.73 -5.74
C GLN A 16 -64.75 58.86 -6.58
N ALA A 17 -64.25 57.77 -7.16
CA ALA A 17 -65.06 56.82 -7.91
C ALA A 17 -66.08 56.09 -7.02
N ARG A 18 -65.71 55.73 -5.79
CA ARG A 18 -66.64 55.14 -4.79
C ARG A 18 -67.75 56.10 -4.37
N ALA A 19 -67.45 57.39 -4.21
CA ALA A 19 -68.46 58.40 -3.87
C ALA A 19 -69.50 58.59 -4.98
N LEU A 20 -69.16 58.30 -6.23
CA LEU A 20 -70.07 58.41 -7.39
C LEU A 20 -70.97 57.18 -7.56
N THR A 21 -70.61 56.05 -6.96
CA THR A 21 -71.39 54.80 -6.99
C THR A 21 -72.48 54.71 -5.90
N ASP A 22 -72.53 55.66 -4.97
CA ASP A 22 -73.51 55.66 -3.87
C ASP A 22 -74.80 56.41 -4.29
N GLY A 23 -75.70 55.71 -4.99
CA GLY A 23 -77.00 56.20 -5.49
C GLY A 23 -77.35 55.76 -6.92
N GLU A 24 -78.54 56.09 -7.41
CA GLU A 24 -78.97 55.75 -8.79
C GLU A 24 -78.04 56.37 -9.86
N MET A 25 -77.61 55.54 -10.82
CA MET A 25 -76.72 55.94 -11.90
C MET A 25 -77.48 56.72 -12.99
N THR A 26 -77.35 58.05 -12.97
CA THR A 26 -77.76 58.92 -14.08
C THR A 26 -76.69 58.96 -15.18
N ALA A 27 -77.06 59.30 -16.43
CA ALA A 27 -76.14 59.30 -17.58
C ALA A 27 -74.88 60.16 -17.37
N ASP A 28 -75.00 61.29 -16.67
CA ASP A 28 -73.86 62.17 -16.36
C ASP A 28 -72.90 61.57 -15.32
N LYS A 29 -73.42 60.82 -14.35
CA LYS A 29 -72.59 60.11 -13.35
C LYS A 29 -71.84 58.95 -13.98
N ALA A 30 -72.43 58.26 -14.95
CA ALA A 30 -71.77 57.19 -15.69
C ALA A 30 -70.56 57.71 -16.49
N ALA A 31 -70.71 58.83 -17.20
CA ALA A 31 -69.59 59.45 -17.94
C ALA A 31 -68.45 59.93 -17.02
N ALA A 32 -68.78 60.49 -15.85
CA ALA A 32 -67.78 60.89 -14.86
C ALA A 32 -67.05 59.68 -14.25
N PHE A 33 -67.76 58.57 -14.02
CA PHE A 33 -67.17 57.32 -13.55
C PHE A 33 -66.25 56.67 -14.58
N ASP A 34 -66.63 56.65 -15.86
CA ASP A 34 -65.79 56.11 -16.94
C ASP A 34 -64.49 56.91 -17.12
N LYS A 35 -64.54 58.24 -16.95
CA LYS A 35 -63.34 59.08 -16.95
C LYS A 35 -62.42 58.75 -15.77
N LEU A 36 -62.97 58.62 -14.56
CA LEU A 36 -62.19 58.24 -13.37
C LEU A 36 -61.62 56.82 -13.49
N LYS A 37 -62.36 55.89 -14.09
CA LYS A 37 -61.89 54.54 -14.39
C LYS A 37 -60.67 54.56 -15.31
N ALA A 38 -60.71 55.34 -16.39
CA ALA A 38 -59.57 55.50 -17.29
C ALA A 38 -58.33 56.09 -16.58
N GLU A 39 -58.54 57.10 -15.71
CA GLU A 39 -57.45 57.68 -14.90
C GLU A 39 -56.86 56.69 -13.89
N ILE A 40 -57.69 55.85 -13.24
CA ILE A 40 -57.24 54.80 -12.31
C ILE A 40 -56.43 53.73 -13.05
N THR A 41 -56.91 53.26 -14.20
CA THR A 41 -56.20 52.23 -14.99
C THR A 41 -54.85 52.74 -15.50
N ALA A 42 -54.74 54.03 -15.85
CA ALA A 42 -53.46 54.64 -16.22
C ALA A 42 -52.47 54.67 -15.04
N LEU A 43 -52.92 55.07 -13.85
CA LEU A 43 -52.09 55.09 -12.65
C LEU A 43 -51.66 53.69 -12.18
N GLU A 44 -52.51 52.68 -12.35
CA GLU A 44 -52.15 51.27 -12.09
C GLU A 44 -51.06 50.77 -13.05
N ALA A 45 -51.14 51.14 -14.34
CA ALA A 45 -50.12 50.79 -15.31
C ALA A 45 -48.76 51.47 -15.03
N ASP A 46 -48.78 52.71 -14.53
CA ASP A 46 -47.57 53.42 -14.12
C ASP A 46 -46.97 52.85 -12.83
N GLU A 47 -47.79 52.45 -11.86
CA GLU A 47 -47.33 51.77 -10.64
C GLU A 47 -46.70 50.40 -10.95
N ALA A 48 -47.31 49.61 -11.84
CA ALA A 48 -46.78 48.31 -12.25
C ALA A 48 -45.40 48.45 -12.92
N ARG A 49 -45.21 49.46 -13.77
CA ARG A 49 -43.91 49.77 -14.39
C ARG A 49 -42.87 50.19 -13.35
N ALA A 50 -43.24 51.04 -12.39
CA ALA A 50 -42.31 51.50 -11.36
C ALA A 50 -41.90 50.39 -10.39
N GLN A 51 -42.84 49.53 -9.96
CA GLN A 51 -42.54 48.37 -9.12
C GLN A 51 -41.67 47.35 -9.85
N PHE A 52 -41.93 47.11 -11.14
CA PHE A 52 -41.10 46.20 -11.93
C PHE A 52 -39.65 46.69 -12.02
N ILE A 53 -39.42 48.00 -12.20
CA ILE A 53 -38.07 48.57 -12.24
C ILE A 53 -37.38 48.47 -10.86
N ASP A 54 -38.07 48.79 -9.77
CA ASP A 54 -37.54 48.70 -8.41
C ASP A 54 -37.20 47.25 -8.01
N ASP A 55 -38.06 46.28 -8.36
CA ASP A 55 -37.80 44.85 -8.16
C ASP A 55 -36.64 44.34 -9.01
N MET A 56 -36.49 44.85 -10.24
CA MET A 56 -35.37 44.51 -11.11
C MET A 56 -34.05 45.11 -10.61
N GLU A 57 -34.06 46.34 -10.08
CA GLU A 57 -32.88 46.95 -9.43
C GLU A 57 -32.49 46.19 -8.16
N ARG A 58 -33.47 45.72 -7.36
CA ARG A 58 -33.23 44.90 -6.18
C ARG A 58 -32.66 43.52 -6.51
N ARG A 59 -33.09 42.92 -7.63
CA ARG A 59 -32.54 41.65 -8.14
C ARG A 59 -31.17 41.81 -8.79
N ALA A 60 -30.87 42.98 -9.37
CA ALA A 60 -29.59 43.25 -10.02
C ALA A 60 -28.42 43.46 -9.03
N ALA A 61 -28.69 43.86 -7.78
CA ALA A 61 -27.67 44.10 -6.75
C ALA A 61 -26.96 42.83 -6.23
N GLY A 62 -27.29 41.63 -6.73
CA GLY A 62 -26.83 40.36 -6.17
C GLY A 62 -26.44 39.27 -7.16
N ALA A 63 -25.94 39.61 -8.35
CA ALA A 63 -25.27 38.64 -9.22
C ALA A 63 -23.74 38.75 -9.06
N PRO A 64 -23.06 37.85 -8.34
CA PRO A 64 -21.61 37.77 -8.42
C PRO A 64 -21.24 37.39 -9.85
N VAL A 65 -20.67 38.34 -10.58
CA VAL A 65 -20.15 38.10 -11.91
C VAL A 65 -18.75 37.50 -11.75
N ASP A 66 -18.49 36.33 -12.35
CA ASP A 66 -17.17 35.64 -12.42
C ASP A 66 -16.02 36.47 -13.03
N LYS A 67 -16.21 37.78 -13.22
CA LYS A 67 -15.19 38.72 -13.70
C LYS A 67 -13.99 38.78 -12.78
N SER A 68 -14.16 38.66 -11.46
CA SER A 68 -13.02 38.66 -10.52
C SER A 68 -12.12 37.43 -10.71
N ALA A 69 -12.71 36.24 -10.84
CA ALA A 69 -11.98 35.00 -11.10
C ALA A 69 -11.27 35.02 -12.46
N ARG A 70 -11.96 35.43 -13.54
CA ARG A 70 -11.33 35.58 -14.88
C ARG A 70 -10.21 36.61 -14.91
N GLN A 71 -10.37 37.73 -14.20
CA GLN A 71 -9.32 38.76 -14.11
C GLN A 71 -8.10 38.27 -13.33
N MET A 72 -8.30 37.49 -12.27
CA MET A 72 -7.22 36.84 -11.51
C MET A 72 -6.49 35.80 -12.37
N GLU A 73 -7.24 34.93 -13.06
CA GLU A 73 -6.68 33.90 -13.96
C GLU A 73 -5.86 34.50 -15.10
N SER A 74 -6.30 35.64 -15.67
CA SER A 74 -5.57 36.31 -16.77
C SER A 74 -4.23 36.90 -16.36
N ARG A 75 -3.99 37.09 -15.05
CA ARG A 75 -2.73 37.65 -14.50
C ARG A 75 -1.72 36.57 -14.14
N ILE A 76 -2.08 35.30 -14.25
CA ILE A 76 -1.20 34.19 -13.90
C ILE A 76 -0.25 33.90 -15.06
N ASN A 77 1.05 33.99 -14.78
CA ASN A 77 2.11 33.67 -15.73
C ASN A 77 2.66 32.27 -15.47
N VAL A 78 2.55 31.38 -16.47
CA VAL A 78 3.06 29.99 -16.40
C VAL A 78 4.59 29.96 -16.26
N LEU A 79 5.31 30.94 -16.81
CA LEU A 79 6.78 31.01 -16.68
C LEU A 79 7.20 31.34 -15.24
N ASP A 80 6.42 32.14 -14.53
CA ASP A 80 6.65 32.46 -13.12
C ASP A 80 6.35 31.24 -12.23
N ALA A 81 5.32 30.45 -12.59
CA ALA A 81 5.04 29.15 -11.95
C ALA A 81 6.20 28.16 -12.13
N ILE A 82 6.79 28.08 -13.33
CA ILE A 82 7.94 27.22 -13.62
C ILE A 82 9.19 27.71 -12.88
N ALA A 83 9.46 29.02 -12.89
CA ALA A 83 10.60 29.61 -12.19
C ALA A 83 10.52 29.39 -10.67
N ALA A 84 9.36 29.63 -10.07
CA ALA A 84 9.12 29.35 -8.65
C ALA A 84 9.35 27.88 -8.29
N GLN A 85 8.99 26.96 -9.20
CA GLN A 85 9.18 25.52 -8.99
C GLN A 85 10.64 25.07 -9.17
N VAL A 86 11.38 25.63 -10.13
CA VAL A 86 12.81 25.34 -10.34
C VAL A 86 13.66 25.91 -9.20
N GLU A 87 13.29 27.08 -8.68
CA GLU A 87 14.06 27.81 -7.67
C GLU A 87 13.61 27.50 -6.22
N GLN A 88 12.67 26.56 -6.04
CA GLN A 88 12.06 26.21 -4.74
C GLN A 88 11.56 27.44 -3.94
N ARG A 89 11.07 28.45 -4.64
CA ARG A 89 10.60 29.70 -4.04
C ARG A 89 9.10 29.63 -3.79
N ALA A 90 8.63 30.26 -2.72
CA ALA A 90 7.20 30.48 -2.51
C ALA A 90 6.60 31.26 -3.70
N VAL A 91 5.47 30.78 -4.20
CA VAL A 91 4.73 31.44 -5.27
C VAL A 91 4.17 32.77 -4.77
N SER A 92 4.18 33.81 -5.61
CA SER A 92 3.79 35.17 -5.22
C SER A 92 2.72 35.74 -6.16
N GLY A 93 1.98 36.76 -5.70
CA GLY A 93 0.95 37.44 -6.50
C GLY A 93 -0.27 36.58 -6.85
N ALA A 94 -0.77 36.71 -8.08
CA ALA A 94 -2.00 36.04 -8.53
C ALA A 94 -1.92 34.50 -8.47
N LEU A 95 -0.73 33.91 -8.59
CA LEU A 95 -0.50 32.48 -8.40
C LEU A 95 -0.70 32.04 -6.95
N ALA A 96 -0.30 32.87 -5.98
CA ALA A 96 -0.49 32.59 -4.56
C ALA A 96 -1.97 32.68 -4.16
N GLU A 97 -2.67 33.69 -4.67
CA GLU A 97 -4.12 33.86 -4.47
C GLU A 97 -4.90 32.68 -5.08
N TYR A 98 -4.54 32.26 -6.30
CA TYR A 98 -5.14 31.09 -6.92
C TYR A 98 -4.85 29.79 -6.17
N GLN A 99 -3.63 29.59 -5.66
CA GLN A 99 -3.33 28.42 -4.82
C GLN A 99 -4.08 28.43 -3.49
N GLN A 100 -4.28 29.60 -2.88
CA GLN A 100 -5.08 29.74 -1.66
C GLN A 100 -6.55 29.42 -1.91
N GLU A 101 -7.10 29.86 -3.04
CA GLU A 101 -8.48 29.59 -3.42
C GLU A 101 -8.67 28.12 -3.84
N ALA A 102 -7.73 27.54 -4.59
CA ALA A 102 -7.73 26.12 -4.93
C ALA A 102 -7.63 25.23 -3.67
N LYS A 103 -6.80 25.62 -2.69
CA LYS A 103 -6.70 24.97 -1.39
C LYS A 103 -8.01 25.07 -0.60
N ARG A 104 -8.71 26.21 -0.67
CA ARG A 104 -10.04 26.40 -0.06
C ARG A 104 -11.10 25.53 -0.74
N GLN A 105 -10.95 25.23 -2.02
CA GLN A 105 -11.79 24.29 -2.77
C GLN A 105 -11.34 22.81 -2.62
N GLY A 106 -10.35 22.52 -1.78
CA GLY A 106 -9.85 21.16 -1.52
C GLY A 106 -8.91 20.60 -2.60
N ILE A 107 -8.46 21.44 -3.55
CA ILE A 107 -7.51 21.07 -4.61
C ILE A 107 -6.12 21.55 -4.18
N GLU A 108 -5.27 20.61 -3.78
CA GLU A 108 -3.89 20.90 -3.40
C GLU A 108 -2.87 20.46 -4.46
N ALA A 109 -1.81 21.25 -4.57
CA ALA A 109 -0.69 20.94 -5.45
C ALA A 109 0.11 19.76 -4.88
N ARG A 110 -0.02 18.58 -5.49
CA ARG A 110 0.70 17.38 -5.04
C ARG A 110 2.16 17.45 -5.50
N LYS A 111 3.10 17.19 -4.56
CA LYS A 111 4.54 16.98 -4.83
C LYS A 111 5.32 18.21 -5.33
N GLY A 112 5.02 19.38 -4.77
CA GLY A 112 5.77 20.61 -5.08
C GLY A 112 5.47 21.20 -6.47
N GLY A 113 4.41 20.73 -7.13
CA GLY A 113 3.91 21.37 -8.34
C GLY A 113 3.23 22.71 -8.03
N VAL A 114 3.15 23.60 -9.02
CA VAL A 114 2.34 24.82 -8.95
C VAL A 114 1.01 24.57 -9.65
N LEU A 115 -0.11 24.82 -8.95
CA LEU A 115 -1.44 24.76 -9.57
C LEU A 115 -1.60 25.95 -10.51
N VAL A 116 -1.86 25.67 -11.78
CA VAL A 116 -2.14 26.67 -12.80
C VAL A 116 -3.56 26.41 -13.32
N PRO A 117 -4.41 27.44 -13.44
CA PRO A 117 -5.77 27.27 -13.95
C PRO A 117 -5.77 26.64 -15.35
N SER A 118 -6.66 25.65 -15.57
CA SER A 118 -6.82 25.02 -16.88
C SER A 118 -7.27 26.01 -17.96
N SER A 119 -7.95 27.08 -17.57
CA SER A 119 -8.41 28.17 -18.46
C SER A 119 -7.27 28.88 -19.20
N ILE A 120 -6.05 28.85 -18.68
CA ILE A 120 -4.85 29.43 -19.32
C ILE A 120 -4.38 28.56 -20.49
N PHE A 121 -4.64 27.24 -20.44
CA PHE A 121 -4.27 26.27 -21.47
C PHE A 121 -5.40 25.97 -22.46
N GLU A 122 -6.63 26.36 -22.13
CA GLU A 122 -7.80 26.18 -23.00
C GLU A 122 -7.81 27.18 -24.17
N LYS A 123 -7.10 26.84 -25.26
CA LYS A 123 -7.51 27.32 -26.60
C LYS A 123 -8.79 26.60 -26.97
N ARG A 124 -9.93 27.28 -26.88
CA ARG A 124 -11.26 26.76 -27.25
C ARG A 124 -11.28 26.35 -28.72
N SER A 125 -10.95 25.09 -29.01
CA SER A 125 -11.27 24.41 -30.25
C SER A 125 -12.62 23.72 -30.06
N THR A 126 -13.65 24.21 -30.74
CA THR A 126 -14.95 23.55 -30.85
C THR A 126 -14.79 22.27 -31.66
N GLN A 127 -14.47 21.16 -31.00
CA GLN A 127 -14.68 19.82 -31.53
C GLN A 127 -16.05 19.32 -31.07
N THR A 128 -17.02 19.34 -31.97
CA THR A 128 -18.24 18.52 -31.86
C THR A 128 -17.87 17.08 -32.17
N THR A 129 -17.76 16.24 -31.15
CA THR A 129 -17.72 14.78 -31.32
C THR A 129 -18.95 14.16 -30.69
N THR A 130 -19.91 13.85 -31.57
CA THR A 130 -20.99 12.91 -31.33
C THR A 130 -20.38 11.52 -31.19
N THR A 131 -20.23 11.00 -29.97
CA THR A 131 -20.37 9.57 -29.59
C THR A 131 -20.22 9.47 -28.07
N ASN A 132 -21.32 9.62 -27.35
CA ASN A 132 -21.39 9.23 -25.94
C ASN A 132 -21.65 7.72 -25.87
N ALA A 133 -20.59 6.92 -25.84
CA ALA A 133 -20.66 5.66 -25.12
C ALA A 133 -20.66 6.02 -23.63
N ALA A 134 -21.68 5.57 -22.89
CA ALA A 134 -21.72 5.75 -21.45
C ALA A 134 -20.49 5.09 -20.82
N VAL A 135 -19.49 5.90 -20.45
CA VAL A 135 -18.40 5.46 -19.59
C VAL A 135 -18.99 5.41 -18.18
N VAL A 136 -19.69 4.33 -17.87
CA VAL A 136 -19.97 3.98 -16.49
C VAL A 136 -18.63 3.60 -15.88
N PRO A 137 -18.12 4.31 -14.86
CA PRO A 137 -16.94 3.85 -14.14
C PRO A 137 -17.29 2.52 -13.48
N ASP A 138 -16.53 1.47 -13.76
CA ASP A 138 -16.64 0.22 -13.01
C ASP A 138 -16.38 0.53 -11.53
N ASP A 139 -17.36 0.24 -10.68
CA ASP A 139 -17.25 0.42 -9.24
C ASP A 139 -16.42 -0.73 -8.65
N TYR A 140 -15.10 -0.55 -8.64
CA TYR A 140 -14.18 -1.50 -8.05
C TYR A 140 -14.31 -1.47 -6.52
N ARG A 141 -14.95 -2.50 -5.98
CA ARG A 141 -15.04 -2.78 -4.54
C ARG A 141 -13.67 -3.11 -3.98
N ALA A 142 -12.92 -2.07 -3.58
CA ALA A 142 -11.59 -2.19 -2.99
C ALA A 142 -11.60 -3.02 -1.69
N ASP A 143 -12.74 -3.17 -1.03
CA ASP A 143 -12.96 -4.03 0.15
C ASP A 143 -12.93 -5.53 -0.17
N GLN A 144 -13.09 -5.93 -1.44
CA GLN A 144 -13.15 -7.33 -1.88
C GLN A 144 -11.99 -7.73 -2.80
N PHE A 145 -10.87 -7.02 -2.73
CA PHE A 145 -9.70 -7.36 -3.55
C PHE A 145 -9.15 -8.75 -3.19
N ILE A 146 -9.14 -9.66 -4.17
CA ILE A 146 -8.58 -11.00 -4.02
C ILE A 146 -7.08 -10.94 -4.28
N GLY A 147 -6.29 -10.83 -3.22
CA GLY A 147 -4.84 -10.94 -3.27
C GLY A 147 -4.39 -12.36 -3.64
N LEU A 148 -3.18 -12.48 -4.22
CA LEU A 148 -2.60 -13.79 -4.48
C LEU A 148 -2.31 -14.53 -3.16
N LEU A 149 -2.64 -15.82 -3.08
CA LEU A 149 -2.26 -16.67 -1.95
C LEU A 149 -0.72 -16.75 -1.84
N ARG A 150 -0.17 -16.24 -0.73
CA ARG A 150 1.29 -16.17 -0.49
C ARG A 150 1.63 -16.55 0.95
N ASN A 151 2.85 -17.05 1.17
CA ASN A 151 3.33 -17.53 2.46
C ASN A 151 3.85 -16.37 3.33
N SER A 152 3.40 -16.26 4.58
CA SER A 152 4.00 -15.37 5.58
C SER A 152 5.40 -15.87 5.96
N LEU A 153 6.33 -14.97 6.31
CA LEU A 153 7.71 -15.27 6.76
C LEU A 153 7.76 -16.47 7.72
N LEU A 154 8.06 -17.65 7.17
CA LEU A 154 8.00 -18.88 7.94
C LEU A 154 9.18 -18.94 8.90
N VAL A 155 10.37 -18.60 8.40
CA VAL A 155 11.63 -18.75 9.14
C VAL A 155 11.66 -18.02 10.48
N ARG A 156 11.03 -16.83 10.56
CA ARG A 156 10.92 -16.08 11.83
C ARG A 156 9.97 -16.77 12.82
N SER A 157 8.86 -17.33 12.33
CA SER A 157 7.92 -18.09 13.17
C SER A 157 8.50 -19.41 13.70
N LEU A 158 9.49 -19.97 13.00
CA LEU A 158 10.22 -21.18 13.41
C LEU A 158 11.20 -20.93 14.58
N GLY A 159 11.37 -19.69 15.02
CA GLY A 159 12.20 -19.33 16.16
C GLY A 159 13.62 -18.87 15.82
N ALA A 160 13.87 -18.45 14.57
CA ALA A 160 15.13 -17.82 14.19
C ALA A 160 15.43 -16.59 15.06
N ARG A 161 16.68 -16.43 15.48
CA ARG A 161 17.12 -15.32 16.35
C ARG A 161 17.37 -14.08 15.50
N VAL A 162 16.65 -12.99 15.79
CA VAL A 162 16.83 -11.72 15.09
C VAL A 162 17.72 -10.79 15.92
N LEU A 163 18.83 -10.34 15.33
CA LEU A 163 19.72 -9.32 15.87
C LEU A 163 19.44 -8.01 15.14
N THR A 164 18.82 -7.06 15.83
CA THR A 164 18.44 -5.75 15.26
C THR A 164 19.45 -4.67 15.63
N GLY A 165 19.57 -3.64 14.78
CA GLY A 165 20.35 -2.44 15.11
C GLY A 165 21.87 -2.63 14.95
N LEU A 166 22.27 -3.60 14.13
CA LEU A 166 23.67 -3.87 13.83
C LEU A 166 24.31 -2.68 13.07
N ARG A 167 25.60 -2.46 13.29
CA ARG A 167 26.40 -1.43 12.60
C ARG A 167 27.71 -2.07 12.11
N GLY A 168 27.97 -1.96 10.81
CA GLY A 168 29.11 -2.63 10.17
C GLY A 168 29.02 -4.15 10.25
N ASP A 169 30.13 -4.81 9.94
CA ASP A 169 30.20 -6.28 9.96
C ASP A 169 30.10 -6.80 11.40
N THR A 170 29.24 -7.79 11.62
CA THR A 170 29.03 -8.38 12.95
C THR A 170 29.68 -9.76 12.99
N VAL A 171 30.57 -9.96 13.96
CA VAL A 171 31.24 -11.25 14.17
C VAL A 171 30.69 -11.89 15.43
N ILE A 172 30.16 -13.11 15.30
CA ILE A 172 29.69 -13.93 16.40
C ILE A 172 30.73 -15.02 16.67
N PRO A 173 31.45 -14.98 17.80
CA PRO A 173 32.34 -16.07 18.16
C PRO A 173 31.54 -17.33 18.51
N LYS A 174 32.03 -18.48 18.08
CA LYS A 174 31.50 -19.80 18.40
C LYS A 174 32.59 -20.69 18.95
N GLN A 175 32.24 -21.52 19.91
CA GLN A 175 33.11 -22.60 20.36
C GLN A 175 32.87 -23.83 19.48
N THR A 176 33.93 -24.38 18.91
CA THR A 176 33.88 -25.55 18.01
C THR A 176 34.25 -26.85 18.71
N GLY A 177 34.97 -26.77 19.83
CA GLY A 177 35.38 -27.92 20.63
C GLY A 177 35.52 -27.56 22.11
N ALA A 178 35.10 -28.49 22.97
CA ALA A 178 35.29 -28.40 24.42
C ALA A 178 36.63 -29.02 24.83
N ALA A 179 37.17 -28.56 25.97
CA ALA A 179 38.28 -29.26 26.61
C ALA A 179 37.83 -30.63 27.12
N THR A 180 38.71 -31.62 27.04
CA THR A 180 38.49 -33.00 27.46
C THR A 180 38.96 -33.20 28.90
N ALA A 181 38.19 -33.98 29.66
CA ALA A 181 38.58 -34.43 30.99
C ALA A 181 39.33 -35.77 30.89
N TYR A 182 40.42 -35.89 31.64
CA TYR A 182 41.21 -37.12 31.72
C TYR A 182 41.11 -37.70 33.13
N TRP A 183 40.88 -39.02 33.22
CA TRP A 183 41.04 -39.77 34.45
C TRP A 183 42.51 -40.18 34.56
N LEU A 184 43.12 -39.94 35.72
CA LEU A 184 44.55 -40.20 35.95
C LEU A 184 44.72 -41.30 37.01
N SER A 185 45.79 -42.09 36.87
CA SER A 185 46.27 -42.96 37.95
C SER A 185 47.21 -42.19 38.88
N GLU A 186 47.52 -42.75 40.06
CA GLU A 186 48.46 -42.14 40.99
C GLU A 186 49.87 -42.07 40.37
N GLY A 187 50.39 -40.85 40.20
CA GLY A 187 51.70 -40.58 39.61
C GLY A 187 51.68 -40.10 38.15
N ASP A 188 50.53 -40.12 37.46
CA ASP A 188 50.42 -39.63 36.09
C ASP A 188 50.32 -38.10 36.02
N SER A 189 50.96 -37.48 35.01
CA SER A 189 50.80 -36.05 34.71
C SER A 189 49.52 -35.79 33.92
N LEU A 190 48.78 -34.73 34.28
CA LEU A 190 47.58 -34.33 33.57
C LEU A 190 47.94 -33.72 32.21
N THR A 191 47.34 -34.23 31.13
CA THR A 191 47.47 -33.63 29.81
C THR A 191 46.59 -32.38 29.72
N GLU A 192 47.18 -31.25 29.29
CA GLU A 192 46.43 -30.02 29.07
C GLU A 192 45.49 -30.17 27.87
N SER A 193 44.23 -29.77 28.04
CA SER A 193 43.21 -29.75 26.98
C SER A 193 42.62 -28.35 26.88
N SER A 194 42.57 -27.81 25.66
CA SER A 194 42.07 -26.47 25.39
C SER A 194 40.84 -26.49 24.48
N ALA A 195 39.94 -25.53 24.70
CA ALA A 195 38.78 -25.32 23.85
C ALA A 195 39.18 -24.65 22.52
N THR A 196 38.52 -25.02 21.42
CA THR A 196 38.71 -24.39 20.11
C THR A 196 37.57 -23.41 19.81
N TYR A 197 37.92 -22.28 19.19
CA TYR A 197 36.98 -21.23 18.81
C TYR A 197 37.06 -20.94 17.31
N SER A 198 35.94 -20.50 16.75
CA SER A 198 35.78 -20.06 15.37
C SER A 198 34.81 -18.89 15.34
N ASN A 199 34.66 -18.22 14.20
CA ASN A 199 33.83 -17.04 14.08
C ASN A 199 32.82 -17.21 12.94
N ILE A 200 31.63 -16.67 13.13
CA ILE A 200 30.63 -16.49 12.08
C ILE A 200 30.52 -15.00 11.80
N LYS A 201 30.64 -14.61 10.53
CA LYS A 201 30.55 -13.22 10.10
C LYS A 201 29.20 -12.99 9.42
N LEU A 202 28.54 -11.90 9.80
CA LEU A 202 27.33 -11.38 9.18
C LEU A 202 27.68 -10.07 8.48
N GLU A 203 27.35 -9.96 7.20
CA GLU A 203 27.66 -8.83 6.34
C GLU A 203 26.38 -8.23 5.74
N PRO A 204 26.22 -6.89 5.70
CA PRO A 204 24.97 -6.28 5.25
C PRO A 204 24.70 -6.58 3.77
N LYS A 205 23.55 -7.22 3.49
CA LYS A 205 23.05 -7.46 2.12
C LYS A 205 21.70 -6.79 1.94
N HIS A 206 21.43 -6.33 0.73
CA HIS A 206 20.23 -5.54 0.45
C HIS A 206 19.22 -6.36 -0.38
N VAL A 207 17.97 -6.37 0.07
CA VAL A 207 16.82 -6.86 -0.69
C VAL A 207 15.86 -5.69 -0.91
N GLY A 208 15.29 -5.60 -2.10
CA GLY A 208 14.37 -4.52 -2.41
C GLY A 208 13.46 -4.80 -3.57
N ALA A 209 12.39 -4.03 -3.64
CA ALA A 209 11.40 -4.05 -4.70
C ALA A 209 11.17 -2.63 -5.21
N LEU A 210 10.88 -2.51 -6.50
CA LEU A 210 10.65 -1.24 -7.19
C LEU A 210 9.35 -1.37 -7.99
N SER A 211 8.38 -0.51 -7.73
CA SER A 211 7.12 -0.45 -8.47
C SER A 211 6.79 1.00 -8.85
N SER A 212 6.05 1.18 -9.93
CA SER A 212 5.56 2.48 -10.38
C SER A 212 4.04 2.55 -10.23
N LEU A 213 3.56 3.61 -9.58
CA LEU A 213 2.13 3.92 -9.50
C LEU A 213 1.79 5.04 -10.47
N SER A 214 0.70 4.88 -11.22
CA SER A 214 0.30 5.89 -12.19
C SER A 214 -0.32 7.12 -11.53
N ARG A 215 -0.22 8.28 -12.19
CA ARG A 215 -0.82 9.52 -11.69
C ARG A 215 -2.33 9.39 -11.45
N GLN A 216 -3.04 8.77 -12.39
CA GLN A 216 -4.49 8.57 -12.29
C GLN A 216 -4.85 7.68 -11.12
N LEU A 217 -4.09 6.60 -10.91
CA LEU A 217 -4.29 5.70 -9.78
C LEU A 217 -4.04 6.41 -8.44
N ILE A 218 -3.06 7.31 -8.36
CA ILE A 218 -2.81 8.12 -7.14
C ILE A 218 -3.91 9.16 -6.89
N GLN A 219 -4.52 9.70 -7.94
CA GLN A 219 -5.63 10.66 -7.83
C GLN A 219 -6.94 9.98 -7.44
N GLN A 220 -7.17 8.77 -7.95
CA GLN A 220 -8.34 7.94 -7.63
C GLN A 220 -8.09 7.02 -6.41
N ALA A 221 -6.89 7.06 -5.83
CA ALA A 221 -6.52 6.21 -4.71
C ALA A 221 -7.38 6.52 -3.48
N ASN A 222 -8.28 5.61 -3.16
CA ASN A 222 -8.89 5.49 -1.84
C ASN A 222 -7.83 4.95 -0.84
N PRO A 223 -7.83 5.30 0.46
CA PRO A 223 -6.98 4.71 1.50
C PRO A 223 -6.70 3.19 1.40
N ALA A 224 -7.64 2.41 0.87
CA ALA A 224 -7.48 0.98 0.62
C ALA A 224 -6.36 0.63 -0.39
N ILE A 225 -6.10 1.48 -1.40
CA ILE A 225 -5.05 1.23 -2.41
C ILE A 225 -3.65 1.44 -1.81
N GLU A 226 -3.50 2.38 -0.86
CA GLU A 226 -2.25 2.56 -0.13
C GLU A 226 -1.95 1.35 0.76
N GLN A 227 -2.96 0.86 1.50
CA GLN A 227 -2.83 -0.35 2.30
C GLN A 227 -2.47 -1.56 1.44
N LEU A 228 -3.15 -1.73 0.30
CA LEU A 228 -2.86 -2.81 -0.63
C LEU A 228 -1.43 -2.74 -1.16
N THR A 229 -0.97 -1.56 -1.57
CA THR A 229 0.38 -1.37 -2.09
C THR A 229 1.42 -1.64 -1.01
N ARG A 230 1.18 -1.18 0.23
CA ARG A 230 2.03 -1.44 1.39
C ARG A 230 2.12 -2.94 1.70
N ASP A 231 1.00 -3.63 1.68
CA ASP A 231 0.93 -5.06 1.96
C ASP A 231 1.64 -5.88 0.89
N ASP A 232 1.41 -5.58 -0.40
CA ASP A 232 2.10 -6.26 -1.51
C ASP A 232 3.61 -6.11 -1.40
N PHE A 233 4.08 -4.90 -1.16
CA PHE A 233 5.48 -4.61 -0.97
C PHE A 233 6.11 -5.33 0.24
N SER A 234 5.44 -5.31 1.39
CA SER A 234 5.87 -6.03 2.58
C SER A 234 5.94 -7.53 2.32
N GLN A 235 4.97 -8.07 1.56
CA GLN A 235 4.91 -9.47 1.19
C GLN A 235 6.02 -9.88 0.21
N VAL A 236 6.29 -9.08 -0.83
CA VAL A 236 7.34 -9.38 -1.82
C VAL A 236 8.71 -9.46 -1.14
N VAL A 237 9.02 -8.49 -0.27
CA VAL A 237 10.28 -8.48 0.49
C VAL A 237 10.32 -9.68 1.45
N SER A 238 9.22 -9.94 2.15
CA SER A 238 9.07 -11.08 3.06
C SER A 238 9.32 -12.44 2.37
N LEU A 239 8.78 -12.63 1.16
CA LEU A 239 8.98 -13.86 0.40
C LEU A 239 10.42 -14.02 -0.08
N ALA A 240 11.04 -12.92 -0.53
CA ALA A 240 12.44 -12.93 -0.92
C ALA A 240 13.36 -13.28 0.25
N VAL A 241 13.06 -12.76 1.45
CA VAL A 241 13.76 -13.08 2.70
C VAL A 241 13.59 -14.57 3.07
N ASP A 242 12.36 -15.09 3.06
CA ASP A 242 12.07 -16.49 3.39
C ASP A 242 12.75 -17.45 2.40
N LYS A 243 12.75 -17.09 1.10
CA LYS A 243 13.44 -17.88 0.07
C LYS A 243 14.96 -17.87 0.26
N ALA A 244 15.53 -16.72 0.58
CA ALA A 244 16.96 -16.60 0.87
C ALA A 244 17.36 -17.42 2.10
N ALA A 245 16.46 -17.59 3.09
CA ALA A 245 16.73 -18.43 4.24
C ALA A 245 16.89 -19.91 3.94
N PHE A 246 16.18 -20.42 2.94
CA PHE A 246 16.31 -21.81 2.54
C PHE A 246 17.38 -22.01 1.46
N HIS A 247 17.38 -21.20 0.39
CA HIS A 247 18.19 -21.42 -0.83
C HIS A 247 19.23 -20.34 -1.10
N GLY A 248 19.37 -19.35 -0.23
CA GLY A 248 20.20 -18.19 -0.51
C GLY A 248 21.65 -18.58 -0.80
N ASP A 249 22.25 -17.89 -1.77
CA ASP A 249 23.61 -18.13 -2.25
C ASP A 249 24.41 -16.82 -2.22
N ALA A 250 25.61 -16.90 -1.66
CA ALA A 250 26.54 -15.77 -1.60
C ALA A 250 26.94 -15.28 -3.00
N ALA A 251 27.00 -16.16 -4.01
CA ALA A 251 27.31 -15.78 -5.39
C ALA A 251 26.23 -14.86 -6.00
N ALA A 252 24.98 -15.04 -5.58
CA ALA A 252 23.85 -14.18 -5.97
C ALA A 252 23.74 -12.91 -5.10
N LYS A 253 24.74 -12.62 -4.26
CA LYS A 253 24.72 -11.54 -3.26
C LYS A 253 23.56 -11.68 -2.26
N GLN A 254 23.12 -12.91 -2.02
CA GLN A 254 22.09 -13.23 -1.05
C GLN A 254 22.74 -13.75 0.25
N PRO A 255 22.00 -13.73 1.36
CA PRO A 255 22.40 -14.49 2.54
C PRO A 255 22.61 -15.97 2.23
N VAL A 256 23.51 -16.64 2.95
CA VAL A 256 23.71 -18.08 2.74
C VAL A 256 22.57 -18.82 3.44
N GLY A 257 21.70 -19.44 2.65
CA GLY A 257 20.57 -20.21 3.17
C GLY A 257 21.01 -21.54 3.80
N ILE A 258 20.08 -22.18 4.51
CA ILE A 258 20.31 -23.46 5.17
C ILE A 258 20.85 -24.48 4.16
N LEU A 259 20.21 -24.68 3.01
CA LEU A 259 20.59 -25.72 2.06
C LEU A 259 22.01 -25.58 1.48
N ASN A 260 22.54 -24.36 1.43
CA ASN A 260 23.87 -24.06 0.90
C ASN A 260 24.94 -23.91 2.00
N THR A 261 24.56 -24.07 3.26
CA THR A 261 25.50 -23.98 4.39
C THR A 261 26.37 -25.23 4.46
N LEU A 262 27.69 -25.05 4.49
CA LEU A 262 28.64 -26.15 4.62
C LEU A 262 28.55 -26.82 6.01
N GLY A 263 28.62 -28.15 6.02
CA GLY A 263 28.63 -28.96 7.25
C GLY A 263 27.25 -29.27 7.83
N ILE A 264 26.18 -29.00 7.09
CA ILE A 264 24.84 -29.51 7.42
C ILE A 264 24.79 -31.02 7.23
N GLN A 265 24.09 -31.70 8.13
CA GLN A 265 23.89 -33.14 8.04
C GLN A 265 22.91 -33.48 6.91
N THR A 266 23.16 -34.57 6.19
CA THR A 266 22.24 -35.05 5.14
C THR A 266 21.62 -36.38 5.55
N ALA A 267 20.38 -36.62 5.16
CA ALA A 267 19.69 -37.90 5.31
C ALA A 267 19.03 -38.30 3.99
N SER A 268 18.77 -39.59 3.83
CA SER A 268 18.05 -40.13 2.68
C SER A 268 16.63 -40.52 3.10
N LEU A 269 15.65 -39.98 2.38
CA LEU A 269 14.23 -40.32 2.45
C LEU A 269 13.72 -40.87 1.11
N ALA A 270 14.62 -41.40 0.27
CA ALA A 270 14.25 -42.07 -0.98
C ALA A 270 13.27 -43.22 -0.75
N THR A 271 13.45 -43.98 0.34
CA THR A 271 12.43 -44.91 0.86
C THR A 271 11.76 -44.26 2.07
N LEU A 272 10.53 -43.80 1.87
CA LEU A 272 9.77 -43.10 2.90
C LEU A 272 9.09 -44.11 3.83
N ASN A 273 9.60 -44.25 5.05
CA ASN A 273 9.04 -45.09 6.10
C ASN A 273 9.30 -44.48 7.48
N TRP A 274 8.72 -45.06 8.54
CA TRP A 274 8.89 -44.54 9.89
C TRP A 274 10.35 -44.60 10.37
N ALA A 275 11.06 -45.70 10.05
CA ALA A 275 12.45 -45.88 10.46
C ALA A 275 13.38 -44.82 9.84
N SER A 276 13.17 -44.39 8.59
CA SER A 276 13.98 -43.37 7.93
C SER A 276 13.74 -41.97 8.51
N ILE A 277 12.52 -41.66 8.97
CA ILE A 277 12.24 -40.42 9.72
C ILE A 277 12.92 -40.45 11.09
N VAL A 278 12.84 -41.57 11.83
CA VAL A 278 13.48 -41.68 13.14
C VAL A 278 15.01 -41.63 13.01
N ALA A 279 15.59 -42.28 11.99
CA ALA A 279 17.02 -42.20 11.71
C ALA A 279 17.48 -40.77 11.34
N LEU A 280 16.60 -39.98 10.71
CA LEU A 280 16.85 -38.56 10.45
C LEU A 280 16.91 -37.77 11.78
N LEU A 281 16.01 -38.04 12.73
CA LEU A 281 16.01 -37.41 14.05
C LEU A 281 17.15 -37.90 14.94
N GLU A 282 17.56 -39.16 14.82
CA GLU A 282 18.70 -39.73 15.53
C GLU A 282 19.98 -38.92 15.26
N LYS A 283 20.21 -38.49 14.01
CA LYS A 283 21.34 -37.63 13.64
C LYS A 283 21.38 -36.30 14.40
N LEU A 284 20.22 -35.74 14.76
CA LEU A 284 20.16 -34.55 15.60
C LEU A 284 20.43 -34.90 17.06
N GLY A 285 19.87 -36.02 17.54
CA GLY A 285 20.11 -36.52 18.90
C GLY A 285 21.58 -36.82 19.19
N LEU A 286 22.31 -37.42 18.23
CA LEU A 286 23.74 -37.71 18.34
C LEU A 286 24.61 -36.45 18.49
N GLU A 287 24.13 -35.31 18.00
CA GLU A 287 24.81 -34.01 18.14
C GLU A 287 24.23 -33.19 19.32
N ASN A 288 23.44 -33.81 20.18
CA ASN A 288 22.77 -33.19 21.34
C ASN A 288 21.81 -32.04 20.97
N VAL A 289 21.17 -32.13 19.80
CA VAL A 289 20.23 -31.12 19.31
C VAL A 289 18.81 -31.61 19.50
N THR A 290 18.00 -30.82 20.20
CA THR A 290 16.54 -31.04 20.28
C THR A 290 15.87 -30.28 19.13
N PRO A 291 15.37 -30.96 18.08
CA PRO A 291 14.69 -30.27 16.98
C PRO A 291 13.43 -29.55 17.47
N ASN A 292 13.15 -28.39 16.87
CA ASN A 292 11.96 -27.61 17.20
C ASN A 292 10.89 -27.66 16.10
N ALA A 293 11.28 -27.92 14.85
CA ALA A 293 10.37 -27.95 13.71
C ALA A 293 10.90 -28.78 12.56
N ILE A 294 9.96 -29.23 11.72
CA ILE A 294 10.22 -29.82 10.41
C ILE A 294 9.62 -28.89 9.36
N VAL A 295 10.36 -28.60 8.29
CA VAL A 295 9.89 -27.81 7.15
C VAL A 295 9.92 -28.69 5.91
N THR A 296 8.82 -28.71 5.15
CA THR A 296 8.73 -29.49 3.93
C THR A 296 7.92 -28.77 2.85
N HIS A 297 8.09 -29.21 1.60
CA HIS A 297 7.30 -28.72 0.47
C HIS A 297 5.92 -29.38 0.42
N ALA A 298 4.91 -28.71 -0.12
CA ALA A 298 3.53 -29.21 -0.18
C ALA A 298 3.40 -30.61 -0.80
N LYS A 299 4.12 -30.89 -1.89
CA LYS A 299 4.11 -32.22 -2.53
C LYS A 299 4.72 -33.32 -1.66
N ALA A 300 5.78 -33.00 -0.91
CA ALA A 300 6.40 -33.95 0.01
C ALA A 300 5.51 -34.16 1.25
N ALA A 301 4.81 -33.12 1.72
CA ALA A 301 3.80 -33.22 2.76
C ALA A 301 2.68 -34.19 2.37
N THR A 302 2.18 -34.14 1.13
CA THR A 302 1.17 -35.09 0.63
C THR A 302 1.65 -36.53 0.76
N LYS A 303 2.90 -36.84 0.36
CA LYS A 303 3.47 -38.18 0.51
C LYS A 303 3.54 -38.61 1.97
N LEU A 304 4.02 -37.74 2.85
CA LEU A 304 4.08 -37.98 4.30
C LEU A 304 2.68 -38.23 4.92
N GLN A 305 1.65 -37.55 4.41
CA GLN A 305 0.27 -37.74 4.86
C GLN A 305 -0.38 -39.00 4.30
N THR A 306 0.07 -39.53 3.17
CA THR A 306 -0.46 -40.76 2.57
C THR A 306 0.27 -42.03 3.01
N THR A 307 1.52 -41.91 3.46
CA THR A 307 2.34 -43.06 3.86
C THR A 307 2.02 -43.45 5.31
N LEU A 308 1.69 -44.72 5.52
CA LEU A 308 1.43 -45.30 6.84
C LEU A 308 2.75 -45.50 7.62
N LYS A 309 2.69 -45.34 8.95
CA LYS A 309 3.82 -45.65 9.84
C LYS A 309 4.13 -47.15 9.88
N ASP A 310 3.09 -47.97 9.83
CA ASP A 310 3.14 -49.43 9.82
C ASP A 310 2.16 -49.93 8.77
N SER A 311 2.63 -50.78 7.85
CA SER A 311 1.83 -51.32 6.75
C SER A 311 0.91 -52.48 7.16
N VAL A 312 1.10 -53.04 8.36
CA VAL A 312 0.41 -54.23 8.87
C VAL A 312 -0.58 -53.87 9.98
N ALA A 313 -0.23 -52.94 10.88
CA ALA A 313 -1.02 -52.56 12.06
C ALA A 313 -1.69 -51.17 11.95
N GLY A 314 -1.89 -50.68 10.73
CA GLY A 314 -2.13 -49.27 10.41
C GLY A 314 -3.29 -48.57 11.15
N ALA A 315 -2.96 -47.52 11.89
CA ALA A 315 -3.89 -46.43 12.23
C ALA A 315 -3.27 -45.01 12.14
N ALA A 316 -1.96 -44.89 11.87
CA ALA A 316 -1.26 -43.61 11.89
C ALA A 316 -0.41 -43.39 10.63
N TYR A 317 -0.46 -42.17 10.10
CA TYR A 317 0.35 -41.70 8.97
C TYR A 317 1.66 -41.06 9.46
N LEU A 318 2.66 -40.94 8.59
CA LEU A 318 3.95 -40.31 8.94
C LEU A 318 3.76 -38.84 9.34
N MET A 319 2.84 -38.14 8.67
CA MET A 319 2.35 -36.81 9.06
C MET A 319 0.88 -36.86 9.44
N GLN A 320 0.55 -36.49 10.68
CA GLN A 320 -0.83 -36.42 11.17
C GLN A 320 -0.99 -35.21 12.10
N GLY A 321 -2.13 -34.51 11.99
CA GLY A 321 -2.42 -33.35 12.83
C GLY A 321 -1.39 -32.21 12.70
N GLY A 322 -0.76 -32.05 11.54
CA GLY A 322 0.29 -31.04 11.32
C GLY A 322 1.62 -31.35 12.01
N ARG A 323 1.85 -32.60 12.42
CA ARG A 323 3.08 -33.04 13.09
C ARG A 323 3.69 -34.24 12.39
N VAL A 324 5.02 -34.34 12.47
CA VAL A 324 5.81 -35.50 12.04
C VAL A 324 6.68 -35.90 13.23
N ALA A 325 6.51 -37.12 13.72
CA ALA A 325 7.21 -37.61 14.92
C ALA A 325 7.13 -36.65 16.12
N ASP A 326 5.90 -36.18 16.42
CA ASP A 326 5.56 -35.24 17.50
C ASP A 326 6.15 -33.82 17.38
N LEU A 327 6.94 -33.56 16.33
CA LEU A 327 7.43 -32.23 15.98
C LEU A 327 6.44 -31.50 15.07
N PRO A 328 6.25 -30.18 15.23
CA PRO A 328 5.42 -29.39 14.33
C PRO A 328 6.04 -29.38 12.92
N ALA A 329 5.22 -29.74 11.93
CA ALA A 329 5.61 -29.78 10.53
C ALA A 329 4.98 -28.61 9.77
N TYR A 330 5.83 -27.76 9.21
CA TYR A 330 5.44 -26.59 8.45
C TYR A 330 5.59 -26.85 6.95
N VAL A 331 4.52 -26.54 6.22
CA VAL A 331 4.46 -26.75 4.77
C VAL A 331 4.61 -25.40 4.08
N THR A 332 5.61 -25.26 3.22
CA THR A 332 5.85 -24.02 2.47
C THR A 332 6.24 -24.27 1.02
N ASN A 333 5.79 -23.38 0.15
CA ASN A 333 6.21 -23.33 -1.25
C ASN A 333 7.54 -22.57 -1.45
N GLN A 334 8.11 -21.97 -0.39
CA GLN A 334 9.45 -21.37 -0.45
C GLN A 334 10.57 -22.40 -0.41
N LEU A 335 10.27 -23.64 0.02
CA LEU A 335 11.19 -24.76 -0.08
C LEU A 335 11.02 -25.45 -1.45
N ASP A 336 11.78 -25.01 -2.44
CA ASP A 336 11.78 -25.60 -3.77
C ASP A 336 12.19 -27.09 -3.74
N ALA A 337 11.48 -27.91 -4.52
CA ALA A 337 11.87 -29.29 -4.83
C ALA A 337 13.24 -29.32 -5.52
N LYS A 338 14.01 -30.39 -5.32
CA LYS A 338 15.31 -30.58 -5.95
C LYS A 338 15.15 -31.15 -7.36
N GLY A 339 15.97 -30.64 -8.29
CA GLY A 339 16.04 -31.13 -9.68
C GLY A 339 15.09 -30.41 -10.65
N THR A 340 15.46 -30.42 -11.93
CA THR A 340 14.70 -29.80 -13.03
C THR A 340 13.82 -30.80 -13.77
N THR A 341 14.34 -32.01 -14.04
CA THR A 341 13.66 -33.06 -14.82
C THR A 341 12.94 -34.08 -13.92
N THR A 342 13.63 -34.62 -12.90
CA THR A 342 13.02 -35.48 -11.87
C THR A 342 13.00 -34.68 -10.58
N LYS A 343 11.81 -34.19 -10.19
CA LYS A 343 11.65 -33.37 -8.99
C LYS A 343 11.55 -34.25 -7.75
N THR A 344 12.51 -34.16 -6.85
CA THR A 344 12.46 -34.78 -5.53
C THR A 344 12.12 -33.76 -4.45
N GLY A 345 11.37 -34.20 -3.45
CA GLY A 345 10.90 -33.40 -2.34
C GLY A 345 12.01 -33.17 -1.33
N ARG A 346 11.99 -31.98 -0.73
CA ARG A 346 12.90 -31.60 0.35
C ARG A 346 12.20 -31.60 1.70
N LEU A 347 12.93 -32.02 2.72
CA LEU A 347 12.55 -31.94 4.12
C LEU A 347 13.77 -31.47 4.93
N ILE A 348 13.53 -30.47 5.77
CA ILE A 348 14.53 -29.93 6.69
C ILE A 348 14.01 -30.19 8.09
N ALA A 349 14.78 -30.88 8.93
CA ALA A 349 14.51 -30.99 10.36
C ALA A 349 15.66 -30.35 11.13
N GLY A 350 15.36 -29.63 12.21
CA GLY A 350 16.41 -29.04 13.02
C GLY A 350 15.90 -28.13 14.11
N ASP A 351 16.84 -27.45 14.76
CA ASP A 351 16.58 -26.34 15.67
C ASP A 351 16.76 -25.01 14.93
N PHE A 352 15.65 -24.41 14.50
CA PHE A 352 15.65 -23.12 13.81
C PHE A 352 16.11 -21.95 14.70
N SER A 353 16.21 -22.13 16.03
CA SER A 353 16.84 -21.14 16.92
C SER A 353 18.36 -21.01 16.72
N GLN A 354 18.98 -21.94 15.98
CA GLN A 354 20.37 -21.85 15.55
C GLN A 354 20.56 -21.03 14.27
N LEU A 355 19.48 -20.58 13.63
CA LEU A 355 19.55 -19.59 12.55
C LEU A 355 19.55 -18.19 13.16
N VAL A 356 20.53 -17.38 12.78
CA VAL A 356 20.61 -15.97 13.15
C VAL A 356 20.32 -15.12 11.92
N ILE A 357 19.44 -14.15 12.10
CA ILE A 357 19.12 -13.11 11.12
C ILE A 357 19.65 -11.79 11.70
N GLY A 358 20.57 -11.15 11.00
CA GLY A 358 21.03 -9.80 11.31
C GLY A 358 20.27 -8.77 10.48
N GLU A 359 19.69 -7.76 11.12
CA GLU A 359 19.00 -6.64 10.47
C GLU A 359 19.78 -5.34 10.71
N TRP A 360 20.18 -4.68 9.62
CA TRP A 360 20.85 -3.38 9.65
C TRP A 360 19.85 -2.28 9.34
N GLY A 361 19.22 -1.76 10.40
CA GLY A 361 18.28 -0.66 10.30
C GLY A 361 16.85 -1.09 9.95
N SER A 362 16.00 -0.09 9.75
CA SER A 362 14.60 -0.27 9.34
C SER A 362 14.51 -0.48 7.84
N THR A 363 13.45 -1.14 7.39
CA THR A 363 13.02 -1.08 6.00
C THR A 363 12.78 0.37 5.59
N GLU A 364 13.40 0.80 4.50
CA GLU A 364 13.29 2.15 3.95
C GLU A 364 12.33 2.15 2.76
N VAL A 365 11.38 3.07 2.76
CA VAL A 365 10.44 3.29 1.64
C VAL A 365 10.72 4.67 1.05
N LEU A 366 11.08 4.73 -0.22
CA LEU A 366 11.38 5.98 -0.93
C LEU A 366 10.46 6.13 -2.13
N ALA A 367 9.76 7.26 -2.21
CA ALA A 367 9.00 7.64 -3.39
C ALA A 367 9.80 8.64 -4.24
N ASN A 368 10.05 8.31 -5.50
CA ASN A 368 10.72 9.16 -6.47
C ASN A 368 9.76 9.55 -7.62
N PRO A 369 9.33 10.82 -7.72
CA PRO A 369 8.56 11.30 -8.86
C PRO A 369 9.43 11.75 -10.05
N TYR A 370 10.75 11.85 -9.91
CA TYR A 370 11.65 12.46 -10.90
C TYR A 370 12.42 11.42 -11.74
N ALA A 371 12.03 10.16 -11.71
CA ALA A 371 12.71 9.11 -12.46
C ALA A 371 12.49 9.30 -13.98
N PRO A 372 13.54 9.17 -14.80
CA PRO A 372 13.41 9.29 -16.26
C PRO A 372 12.48 8.19 -16.81
N GLY A 373 11.60 8.55 -17.73
CA GLY A 373 10.54 7.69 -18.29
C GLY A 373 9.25 7.62 -17.46
N LEU A 374 9.30 7.99 -16.18
CA LEU A 374 8.14 8.05 -15.27
C LEU A 374 7.71 9.49 -15.00
N TYR A 375 8.66 10.42 -14.91
CA TYR A 375 8.38 11.84 -14.73
C TYR A 375 7.55 12.42 -15.89
N GLU A 376 7.85 12.04 -17.13
CA GLU A 376 7.13 12.46 -18.33
C GLU A 376 5.68 11.95 -18.35
N LYS A 377 5.42 10.81 -17.68
CA LYS A 377 4.08 10.22 -17.52
C LYS A 377 3.34 10.73 -16.28
N GLY A 378 4.04 11.45 -15.39
CA GLY A 378 3.54 11.84 -14.08
C GLY A 378 3.44 10.68 -13.08
N ASP A 379 4.05 9.54 -13.40
CA ASP A 379 4.06 8.34 -12.57
C ASP A 379 5.06 8.48 -11.42
N VAL A 380 4.84 7.71 -10.36
CA VAL A 380 5.62 7.81 -9.13
C VAL A 380 6.22 6.46 -8.85
N GLN A 381 7.54 6.42 -8.76
CA GLN A 381 8.24 5.21 -8.41
C GLN A 381 8.29 5.07 -6.89
N ILE A 382 7.94 3.90 -6.37
CA ILE A 382 8.12 3.51 -4.97
C ILE A 382 9.20 2.44 -4.92
N ARG A 383 10.21 2.68 -4.09
CA ARG A 383 11.27 1.74 -3.78
C ARG A 383 11.15 1.32 -2.33
N ILE A 384 11.34 0.04 -2.09
CA ILE A 384 11.57 -0.49 -0.75
C ILE A 384 12.93 -1.16 -0.72
N LEU A 385 13.71 -0.85 0.31
CA LEU A 385 14.98 -1.49 0.59
C LEU A 385 14.99 -1.98 2.04
N HIS A 386 15.47 -3.20 2.23
CA HIS A 386 15.69 -3.79 3.53
C HIS A 386 17.10 -4.41 3.54
N THR A 387 17.84 -4.18 4.63
CA THR A 387 19.22 -4.65 4.75
C THR A 387 19.30 -5.72 5.82
N MET A 388 19.64 -6.94 5.40
CA MET A 388 19.72 -8.09 6.28
C MET A 388 20.76 -9.11 5.81
N ASP A 389 21.11 -10.02 6.69
CA ASP A 389 21.93 -11.21 6.42
C ASP A 389 21.53 -12.31 7.37
N MET A 390 21.95 -13.51 7.07
CA MET A 390 21.70 -14.64 7.95
C MET A 390 22.81 -15.66 7.85
N ALA A 391 23.00 -16.33 8.99
CA ALA A 391 23.98 -17.38 9.12
C ALA A 391 23.48 -18.43 10.11
N VAL A 392 23.83 -19.68 9.82
CA VAL A 392 23.60 -20.81 10.71
C VAL A 392 24.72 -20.88 11.74
N ARG A 393 24.37 -20.83 13.03
CA ARG A 393 25.33 -20.92 14.15
C ARG A 393 26.02 -22.28 14.22
N HIS A 394 25.21 -23.33 14.15
CA HIS A 394 25.64 -24.72 14.22
C HIS A 394 25.05 -25.49 13.04
N PRO A 395 25.82 -25.71 11.95
CA PRO A 395 25.31 -26.43 10.77
C PRO A 395 24.78 -27.82 11.09
N LYS A 396 25.41 -28.50 12.06
CA LYS A 396 24.98 -29.82 12.53
C LYS A 396 23.62 -29.84 13.24
N ALA A 397 23.06 -28.68 13.61
CA ALA A 397 21.71 -28.59 14.19
C ALA A 397 20.59 -28.75 13.16
N PHE A 398 20.93 -28.94 11.88
CA PHE A 398 20.01 -29.20 10.80
C PHE A 398 20.36 -30.51 10.11
N VAL A 399 19.33 -31.25 9.72
CA VAL A 399 19.42 -32.39 8.81
C VAL A 399 18.53 -32.11 7.61
N VAL A 400 19.09 -32.27 6.41
CA VAL A 400 18.39 -32.06 5.14
C VAL A 400 18.24 -33.40 4.42
N ALA A 401 17.02 -33.70 3.99
CA ALA A 401 16.72 -34.80 3.08
C ALA A 401 16.10 -34.24 1.80
N ASP A 402 16.66 -34.64 0.66
CA ASP A 402 16.46 -33.98 -0.64
C ASP A 402 15.93 -34.93 -1.72
N ASP A 403 15.63 -36.17 -1.36
CA ASP A 403 15.42 -37.31 -2.25
C ASP A 403 14.05 -37.97 -2.08
N ILE A 404 13.08 -37.28 -1.47
CA ILE A 404 11.70 -37.79 -1.37
C ILE A 404 11.09 -37.89 -2.77
N ALA A 405 10.52 -39.03 -3.15
CA ALA A 405 9.80 -39.15 -4.41
C ALA A 405 8.48 -38.35 -4.38
N LEU A 406 8.31 -37.39 -5.30
CA LEU A 406 7.12 -36.50 -5.36
C LEU A 406 5.94 -37.08 -6.13
#